data_AF-W7AM21-F1
#
_entry.id   AF-W7AM21-F1
#
_cell.length_a   1.000
_cell.length_b   1.000
_cell.length_c   1.000
_cell.angle_alpha   90.00
_cell.angle_beta   90.00
_cell.angle_gamma   90.00
#
_symmetry.space_group_name_H-M   'P 1'
#
loop_
_entity.id
_entity.type
_entity.pdbx_description
1 polymer ?
#
loop_
_entity_poly.entity_id
_entity_poly.type
_entity_poly.pdbx_seq_one_letter_code
_entity_poly.pdbx_strand_id
1 'polypeptide(L)'
;MATNKFLTTKTENSYISKFTHNAIIFGENLLNIISNGFVNNYEPLYNNQDNHIESISFCSEVLPFYCKSEIIHNENIFNPRFGHSCIFHKNNVYIYGGNQYASNCNQNLIRFNIDTHIFKVLEEHNKPTLRYYATLDLMYSSEAKEECLFLFGGKAGKYITNTTFMYNINNKTWNKIDTNYSPPPVFGHVSFKYKNIIFIHGGNMGNLQVNSDIWNYFEQEKRWVKIISKDEYYNQKVCKPSARFFHSCALCISNQGNDINLYIFGGLNNKNKCADDIFWSYSLNNGKWREIKNSFGKIPAQRFGHSSILLNSRWFLLFGGYNYSWHSKLDLLDIYAYDINLNAWSILNVYGLPLVSHHFYGHVTQVDNSGYFFIFGGLRDNKPSCKVYKYTPLIIIPDFKNIMDKIDEINKKVNYLENNPICSISKTYVKEIAEMQNYLKGISFTIARYIQLIDDLNDKIKISNKLSQNCYSYLSEKFEKSIKYYDSLDKRIYELEKLSSYSLSDHDEDIVKEAW
;
A
#
# COMPACT_ATOMS: atom_id res chain seq x y z
N MET A 1 -2.09 38.55 23.80
CA MET A 1 -1.09 37.96 22.90
C MET A 1 -1.18 36.44 22.99
N ALA A 2 -1.77 35.79 21.99
CA ALA A 2 -1.67 34.35 21.79
C ALA A 2 -1.55 34.13 20.28
N THR A 3 -0.32 34.02 19.82
CA THR A 3 0.07 33.87 18.42
C THR A 3 -0.28 32.46 17.96
N ASN A 4 -1.36 32.34 17.18
CA ASN A 4 -1.71 31.09 16.50
C ASN A 4 -0.69 30.79 15.40
N LYS A 5 0.26 29.91 15.74
CA LYS A 5 1.44 29.51 14.96
C LYS A 5 1.14 28.66 13.72
N PHE A 6 -0.03 28.82 13.09
CA PHE A 6 -0.41 28.11 11.86
C PHE A 6 -0.61 29.03 10.65
N LEU A 7 -0.57 30.35 10.84
CA LEU A 7 -0.81 31.34 9.80
C LEU A 7 0.46 32.16 9.56
N THR A 8 1.38 31.61 8.76
CA THR A 8 2.37 32.36 7.96
C THR A 8 3.04 31.41 6.98
N THR A 9 2.29 30.93 5.99
CA THR A 9 2.90 30.53 4.71
C THR A 9 2.44 31.51 3.65
N LYS A 10 3.37 32.38 3.28
CA LYS A 10 3.27 33.35 2.19
C LYS A 10 2.76 32.67 0.92
N THR A 11 1.80 33.35 0.32
CA THR A 11 1.52 33.49 -1.11
C THR A 11 2.67 33.03 -2.02
N GLU A 12 2.32 32.26 -3.06
CA GLU A 12 3.13 31.70 -4.18
C GLU A 12 3.54 30.21 -4.12
N ASN A 13 3.53 29.55 -2.95
CA ASN A 13 3.78 28.10 -2.84
C ASN A 13 2.53 27.30 -2.44
N SER A 14 1.39 27.56 -3.06
CA SER A 14 0.21 26.73 -2.79
C SER A 14 0.39 25.36 -3.46
N TYR A 15 0.09 24.30 -2.70
CA TYR A 15 0.02 22.91 -3.19
C TYR A 15 -0.79 22.78 -4.50
N ILE A 16 -1.71 23.73 -4.71
CA ILE A 16 -2.66 23.82 -5.82
C ILE A 16 -2.01 24.40 -7.09
N SER A 17 -1.04 25.31 -7.00
CA SER A 17 -0.25 25.79 -8.14
C SER A 17 0.63 24.68 -8.73
N LYS A 18 1.24 23.86 -7.85
CA LYS A 18 1.96 22.64 -8.24
C LYS A 18 1.05 21.61 -8.92
N PHE A 19 -0.19 21.46 -8.45
CA PHE A 19 -1.19 20.57 -9.05
C PHE A 19 -1.49 20.96 -10.51
N THR A 20 -1.74 22.25 -10.77
CA THR A 20 -2.02 22.75 -12.12
C THR A 20 -0.82 22.67 -13.05
N HIS A 21 0.39 22.95 -12.55
CA HIS A 21 1.61 22.85 -13.35
C HIS A 21 1.91 21.39 -13.76
N ASN A 22 1.78 20.45 -12.83
CA ASN A 22 2.04 19.04 -13.09
C ASN A 22 0.97 18.38 -13.99
N ALA A 23 -0.28 18.85 -13.94
CA ALA A 23 -1.33 18.40 -14.85
C ALA A 23 -1.09 18.85 -16.30
N ILE A 24 -0.57 20.08 -16.50
CA ILE A 24 -0.17 20.60 -17.82
C ILE A 24 1.03 19.82 -18.37
N ILE A 25 2.07 19.60 -17.55
CA ILE A 25 3.23 18.78 -17.92
C ILE A 25 2.79 17.35 -18.28
N PHE A 26 1.80 16.78 -17.59
CA PHE A 26 1.25 15.48 -17.96
C PHE A 26 0.53 15.50 -19.32
N GLY A 27 -0.29 16.51 -19.59
CA GLY A 27 -0.94 16.66 -20.89
C GLY A 27 0.07 16.78 -22.04
N GLU A 28 1.14 17.55 -21.84
CA GLU A 28 2.24 17.71 -22.81
C GLU A 28 3.05 16.42 -22.99
N ASN A 29 3.37 15.69 -21.91
CA ASN A 29 4.08 14.42 -21.98
C ASN A 29 3.24 13.30 -22.60
N LEU A 30 1.94 13.25 -22.30
CA LEU A 30 0.99 12.35 -22.96
C LEU A 30 0.97 12.58 -24.47
N LEU A 31 0.98 13.85 -24.89
CA LEU A 31 1.08 14.24 -26.30
C LEU A 31 2.40 13.78 -26.93
N ASN A 32 3.51 13.91 -26.20
CA ASN A 32 4.86 13.52 -26.65
C ASN A 32 5.06 12.00 -26.76
N ILE A 33 4.47 11.20 -25.87
CA ILE A 33 4.49 9.72 -25.97
C ILE A 33 3.76 9.27 -27.22
N ILE A 34 2.58 9.86 -27.46
CA ILE A 34 1.75 9.54 -28.61
C ILE A 34 2.48 9.95 -29.89
N SER A 35 3.12 11.13 -29.92
CA SER A 35 3.84 11.60 -31.11
C SER A 35 5.14 10.83 -31.38
N ASN A 36 5.89 10.42 -30.35
CA ASN A 36 7.10 9.61 -30.50
C ASN A 36 6.80 8.15 -30.90
N GLY A 37 5.63 7.62 -30.58
CA GLY A 37 5.16 6.32 -31.09
C GLY A 37 4.97 6.27 -32.61
N PHE A 38 4.88 7.43 -33.28
CA PHE A 38 4.74 7.54 -34.74
C PHE A 38 6.03 7.92 -35.47
N VAL A 39 7.13 8.21 -34.76
CA VAL A 39 8.39 8.67 -35.38
C VAL A 39 9.55 7.83 -34.89
N ASN A 40 9.92 6.80 -35.65
CA ASN A 40 11.26 6.21 -35.60
C ASN A 40 11.83 6.14 -37.02
N ASN A 41 12.57 7.18 -37.43
CA ASN A 41 14.01 7.08 -37.73
C ASN A 41 14.54 8.35 -38.41
N TYR A 42 15.82 8.63 -38.13
CA TYR A 42 16.74 9.64 -38.68
C TYR A 42 16.79 11.01 -37.96
N GLU A 43 17.59 11.11 -36.89
CA GLU A 43 18.88 11.83 -36.90
C GLU A 43 19.58 11.82 -35.51
N PRO A 44 20.92 11.89 -35.44
CA PRO A 44 21.66 11.92 -34.18
C PRO A 44 21.83 13.36 -33.68
N LEU A 45 21.15 13.73 -32.60
CA LEU A 45 21.32 15.05 -31.98
C LEU A 45 22.45 15.04 -30.94
N TYR A 46 23.65 15.41 -31.38
CA TYR A 46 24.64 16.07 -30.53
C TYR A 46 24.29 17.56 -30.38
N ASN A 47 24.64 18.09 -29.22
CA ASN A 47 24.67 19.51 -28.81
C ASN A 47 23.33 20.18 -28.44
N ASN A 48 23.06 20.24 -27.14
CA ASN A 48 22.91 21.52 -26.46
C ASN A 48 23.36 21.40 -25.00
N GLN A 49 24.40 22.15 -24.66
CA GLN A 49 24.81 22.45 -23.30
C GLN A 49 23.87 23.52 -22.71
N ASP A 50 23.65 23.43 -21.40
CA ASP A 50 22.98 24.40 -20.53
C ASP A 50 21.46 24.59 -20.66
N ASN A 51 20.71 23.88 -19.81
CA ASN A 51 20.12 24.48 -18.61
C ASN A 51 19.32 23.43 -17.82
N HIS A 52 19.27 23.61 -16.50
CA HIS A 52 18.59 22.80 -15.48
C HIS A 52 17.14 22.38 -15.83
N ILE A 53 17.00 21.34 -16.65
CA ILE A 53 15.79 20.52 -16.73
C ILE A 53 16.13 19.28 -15.92
N GLU A 54 15.58 19.18 -14.71
CA GLU A 54 15.57 17.92 -13.95
C GLU A 54 15.11 16.84 -14.92
N SER A 55 16.01 15.92 -15.26
CA SER A 55 15.77 14.84 -16.22
C SER A 55 14.51 14.09 -15.80
N ILE A 56 13.39 14.39 -16.44
CA ILE A 56 12.13 13.71 -16.20
C ILE A 56 12.35 12.28 -16.67
N SER A 57 12.50 11.39 -15.68
CA SER A 57 12.64 9.97 -15.91
C SER A 57 11.44 9.49 -16.73
N PHE A 58 11.75 8.95 -17.91
CA PHE A 58 10.85 8.33 -18.90
C PHE A 58 9.86 7.30 -18.30
N CYS A 59 10.07 6.89 -17.04
CA CYS A 59 9.27 5.90 -16.34
C CYS A 59 8.08 6.48 -15.56
N SER A 60 7.84 7.79 -15.61
CA SER A 60 6.68 8.45 -14.98
C SER A 60 5.39 8.34 -15.81
N GLU A 61 5.51 7.93 -17.07
CA GLU A 61 4.52 8.15 -18.13
C GLU A 61 3.34 7.14 -18.18
N VAL A 62 3.33 6.15 -17.28
CA VAL A 62 2.27 5.10 -17.22
C VAL A 62 1.76 4.89 -15.78
N LEU A 63 2.26 5.67 -14.82
CA LEU A 63 1.82 5.57 -13.43
C LEU A 63 0.52 6.35 -13.21
N PRO A 64 -0.49 5.76 -12.54
CA PRO A 64 -1.68 6.49 -12.18
C PRO A 64 -1.29 7.60 -11.20
N PHE A 65 -1.72 8.83 -11.45
CA PHE A 65 -1.75 9.83 -10.40
C PHE A 65 -2.68 9.37 -9.29
N TYR A 66 -2.29 9.57 -8.04
CA TYR A 66 -3.12 9.18 -6.92
C TYR A 66 -3.72 10.39 -6.22
N CYS A 67 -5.00 10.32 -5.93
CA CYS A 67 -5.67 11.20 -4.99
C CYS A 67 -5.68 10.54 -3.61
N LYS A 68 -5.08 11.22 -2.63
CA LYS A 68 -5.10 10.84 -1.22
C LYS A 68 -6.27 11.50 -0.51
N SER A 69 -7.16 10.68 0.05
CA SER A 69 -8.24 11.12 0.95
C SER A 69 -8.13 10.44 2.32
N GLU A 70 -8.67 11.09 3.34
CA GLU A 70 -8.78 10.53 4.70
C GLU A 70 -10.18 9.93 4.89
N ILE A 71 -10.23 8.74 5.48
CA ILE A 71 -11.50 8.12 5.88
C ILE A 71 -11.77 8.50 7.33
N ILE A 72 -12.91 9.13 7.56
CA ILE A 72 -13.41 9.42 8.89
C ILE A 72 -14.12 8.17 9.41
N HIS A 73 -13.73 7.71 10.60
CA HIS A 73 -14.31 6.52 11.22
C HIS A 73 -14.38 6.67 12.74
N ASN A 74 -15.04 5.72 13.40
CA ASN A 74 -15.07 5.65 14.85
C ASN A 74 -13.71 5.21 15.41
N GLU A 75 -13.01 6.13 16.07
CA GLU A 75 -11.68 5.88 16.68
C GLU A 75 -11.74 4.96 17.90
N ASN A 76 -12.92 4.71 18.47
CA ASN A 76 -13.10 3.76 19.57
C ASN A 76 -12.96 2.30 19.10
N ILE A 77 -13.21 2.02 17.81
CA ILE A 77 -13.06 0.69 17.23
C ILE A 77 -11.63 0.50 16.72
N PHE A 78 -11.22 1.33 15.75
CA PHE A 78 -9.84 1.36 15.28
C PHE A 78 -9.08 2.48 16.00
N ASN A 79 -8.65 2.18 17.22
CA ASN A 79 -7.86 3.06 18.07
C ASN A 79 -6.40 3.23 17.57
N PRO A 80 -5.70 4.30 18.00
CA PRO A 80 -4.34 4.58 17.54
C PRO A 80 -3.34 3.46 17.83
N ARG A 81 -2.75 2.88 16.78
CA ARG A 81 -1.87 1.70 16.93
C ARG A 81 -0.81 1.61 15.83
N PHE A 82 0.27 0.89 16.12
CA PHE A 82 1.34 0.60 15.16
C PHE A 82 1.79 -0.85 15.24
N GLY A 83 2.45 -1.35 14.19
CA GLY A 83 2.87 -2.75 14.11
C GLY A 83 1.71 -3.75 14.08
N HIS A 84 0.54 -3.32 13.62
CA HIS A 84 -0.56 -4.23 13.28
C HIS A 84 -0.36 -4.77 11.85
N SER A 85 -1.05 -5.85 11.53
CA SER A 85 -1.01 -6.48 10.20
C SER A 85 -2.40 -6.34 9.57
N CYS A 86 -2.45 -6.10 8.25
CA CYS A 86 -3.70 -6.01 7.51
C CYS A 86 -3.71 -7.02 6.35
N ILE A 87 -4.87 -7.58 6.04
CA ILE A 87 -5.02 -8.41 4.84
C ILE A 87 -6.40 -8.19 4.23
N PHE A 88 -6.44 -8.09 2.90
CA PHE A 88 -7.69 -7.95 2.16
C PHE A 88 -8.27 -9.32 1.79
N HIS A 89 -9.56 -9.52 2.07
CA HIS A 89 -10.31 -10.73 1.69
C HIS A 89 -11.80 -10.41 1.47
N LYS A 90 -12.37 -10.83 0.33
CA LYS A 90 -13.81 -10.71 0.00
C LYS A 90 -14.42 -9.37 0.40
N ASN A 91 -13.87 -8.28 -0.13
CA ASN A 91 -14.34 -6.90 0.10
C ASN A 91 -14.19 -6.37 1.54
N ASN A 92 -13.36 -7.01 2.36
CA ASN A 92 -13.07 -6.60 3.72
C ASN A 92 -11.56 -6.58 3.97
N VAL A 93 -11.10 -5.63 4.76
CA VAL A 93 -9.74 -5.62 5.31
C VAL A 93 -9.80 -6.12 6.75
N TYR A 94 -9.06 -7.17 7.05
CA TYR A 94 -8.90 -7.71 8.39
C TYR A 94 -7.64 -7.13 9.01
N ILE A 95 -7.75 -6.60 10.23
CA ILE A 95 -6.68 -5.92 10.94
C ILE A 95 -6.44 -6.64 12.26
N TYR A 96 -5.22 -7.15 12.45
CA TYR A 96 -4.84 -7.91 13.63
C TYR A 96 -3.71 -7.23 14.41
N GLY A 97 -3.85 -7.23 15.74
CA GLY A 97 -2.79 -6.85 16.66
C GLY A 97 -2.41 -5.38 16.64
N GLY A 98 -1.13 -5.12 16.88
CA GLY A 98 -0.56 -3.79 17.03
C GLY A 98 -0.36 -3.39 18.49
N ASN A 99 0.50 -2.40 18.70
CA ASN A 99 0.84 -1.86 20.00
C ASN A 99 0.30 -0.43 20.14
N GLN A 100 -0.14 -0.10 21.34
CA GLN A 100 -0.48 1.24 21.78
C GLN A 100 0.13 1.47 23.16
N TYR A 101 0.62 2.68 23.42
CA TYR A 101 1.18 3.04 24.72
C TYR A 101 0.13 3.18 25.85
N ALA A 102 -1.17 2.99 25.57
CA ALA A 102 -2.29 3.21 26.49
C ALA A 102 -2.97 1.89 26.90
N SER A 103 -3.47 1.83 28.14
CA SER A 103 -3.95 0.61 28.83
C SER A 103 -5.33 0.10 28.42
N ASN A 104 -6.20 0.92 27.83
CA ASN A 104 -7.53 0.52 27.36
C ASN A 104 -7.56 0.44 25.83
N CYS A 105 -7.53 -0.77 25.28
CA CYS A 105 -7.52 -0.97 23.82
C CYS A 105 -8.44 -2.11 23.41
N ASN A 106 -9.17 -1.89 22.30
CA ASN A 106 -9.86 -2.95 21.59
C ASN A 106 -8.86 -3.72 20.71
N GLN A 107 -8.22 -4.73 21.29
CA GLN A 107 -7.13 -5.47 20.63
C GLN A 107 -7.61 -6.77 19.98
N ASN A 108 -8.90 -6.83 19.67
CA ASN A 108 -9.51 -7.94 18.95
C ASN A 108 -9.28 -7.79 17.45
N LEU A 109 -9.55 -8.84 16.70
CA LEU A 109 -9.56 -8.82 15.24
C LEU A 109 -10.62 -7.83 14.75
N ILE A 110 -10.20 -6.86 13.94
CA ILE A 110 -11.09 -5.84 13.39
C ILE A 110 -11.31 -6.12 11.91
N ARG A 111 -12.54 -5.93 11.45
CA ARG A 111 -12.93 -5.96 10.05
C ARG A 111 -13.32 -4.57 9.58
N PHE A 112 -12.70 -4.09 8.53
CA PHE A 112 -13.08 -2.88 7.81
C PHE A 112 -13.75 -3.27 6.50
N ASN A 113 -15.00 -2.87 6.31
CA ASN A 113 -15.70 -3.09 5.04
C ASN A 113 -15.41 -1.93 4.08
N ILE A 114 -15.03 -2.25 2.84
CA ILE A 114 -14.51 -1.24 1.91
C ILE A 114 -15.61 -0.40 1.29
N ASP A 115 -16.77 -0.99 0.99
CA ASP A 115 -17.89 -0.25 0.38
C ASP A 115 -18.53 0.71 1.36
N THR A 116 -18.74 0.26 2.59
CA THR A 116 -19.43 1.05 3.64
C THR A 116 -18.47 1.93 4.43
N HIS A 117 -17.16 1.68 4.37
CA HIS A 117 -16.14 2.31 5.20
C HIS A 117 -16.36 2.13 6.72
N ILE A 118 -17.05 1.06 7.12
CA ILE A 118 -17.37 0.78 8.52
C ILE A 118 -16.40 -0.23 9.13
N PHE A 119 -15.89 0.08 10.31
CA PHE A 119 -15.14 -0.85 11.16
C PHE A 119 -16.07 -1.64 12.06
N LYS A 120 -15.79 -2.94 12.21
CA LYS A 120 -16.49 -3.84 13.13
C LYS A 120 -15.48 -4.72 13.86
N VAL A 121 -15.66 -4.86 15.16
CA VAL A 121 -14.92 -5.81 16.00
C VAL A 121 -15.49 -7.21 15.74
N LEU A 122 -14.63 -8.18 15.48
CA LEU A 122 -15.04 -9.57 15.34
C LEU A 122 -14.99 -10.26 16.71
N GLU A 123 -15.93 -11.17 16.92
CA GLU A 123 -15.86 -12.13 18.02
C GLU A 123 -14.76 -13.15 17.71
N GLU A 124 -14.03 -13.58 18.73
CA GLU A 124 -12.90 -14.49 18.59
C GLU A 124 -12.95 -15.56 19.67
N HIS A 125 -12.87 -16.83 19.28
CA HIS A 125 -12.65 -17.93 20.21
C HIS A 125 -11.19 -18.40 20.13
N ASN A 126 -10.63 -18.88 21.26
CA ASN A 126 -9.25 -19.39 21.36
C ASN A 126 -8.16 -18.41 20.92
N LYS A 127 -8.37 -17.13 21.21
CA LYS A 127 -7.55 -16.01 20.75
C LYS A 127 -6.05 -16.20 21.10
N PRO A 128 -5.13 -15.97 20.14
CA PRO A 128 -3.69 -15.94 20.41
C PRO A 128 -3.31 -14.81 21.38
N THR A 129 -2.17 -14.98 22.07
CA THR A 129 -1.60 -13.91 22.89
C THR A 129 -1.38 -12.64 22.05
N LEU A 130 -1.73 -11.51 22.65
CA LEU A 130 -1.65 -10.19 22.04
C LEU A 130 -0.24 -9.91 21.54
N ARG A 131 -0.13 -9.47 20.29
CA ARG A 131 1.15 -9.25 19.63
C ARG A 131 1.14 -8.15 18.59
N TYR A 132 2.34 -7.63 18.32
CA TYR A 132 2.62 -6.63 17.30
C TYR A 132 3.84 -7.05 16.47
N TYR A 133 3.98 -6.51 15.26
CA TYR A 133 4.96 -6.91 14.26
C TYR A 133 4.88 -8.39 13.86
N ALA A 134 3.70 -9.00 14.01
CA ALA A 134 3.39 -10.29 13.42
C ALA A 134 3.05 -10.12 11.93
N THR A 135 3.02 -11.21 11.19
CA THR A 135 2.54 -11.23 9.80
C THR A 135 1.20 -11.91 9.70
N LEU A 136 0.33 -11.39 8.83
CA LEU A 136 -1.02 -11.89 8.60
C LEU A 136 -1.21 -12.13 7.11
N ASP A 137 -1.49 -13.37 6.72
CA ASP A 137 -1.71 -13.78 5.34
C ASP A 137 -3.05 -14.51 5.19
N LEU A 138 -3.44 -14.80 3.94
CA LEU A 138 -4.58 -15.68 3.65
C LEU A 138 -4.09 -17.08 3.28
N MET A 139 -4.67 -18.11 3.87
CA MET A 139 -4.35 -19.49 3.53
C MET A 139 -5.61 -20.33 3.39
N TYR A 140 -5.71 -21.11 2.32
CA TYR A 140 -6.82 -22.05 2.17
C TYR A 140 -6.57 -23.26 3.07
N SER A 141 -7.53 -23.53 3.96
CA SER A 141 -7.51 -24.72 4.80
C SER A 141 -8.22 -25.88 4.11
N SER A 142 -7.53 -27.00 3.96
CA SER A 142 -8.11 -28.24 3.45
C SER A 142 -9.14 -28.83 4.42
N GLU A 143 -8.91 -28.67 5.72
CA GLU A 143 -9.79 -29.15 6.81
C GLU A 143 -11.10 -28.36 6.89
N ALA A 144 -11.02 -27.02 6.87
CA ALA A 144 -12.20 -26.16 6.90
C ALA A 144 -12.84 -25.93 5.51
N LYS A 145 -12.14 -26.30 4.43
CA LYS A 145 -12.51 -26.07 3.03
C LYS A 145 -12.76 -24.61 2.67
N GLU A 146 -12.05 -23.68 3.31
CA GLU A 146 -12.21 -22.24 3.13
C GLU A 146 -10.90 -21.47 3.33
N GLU A 147 -10.89 -20.19 2.95
CA GLU A 147 -9.76 -19.31 3.26
C GLU A 147 -9.82 -18.84 4.73
N CYS A 148 -8.72 -19.05 5.43
CA CYS A 148 -8.50 -18.65 6.82
C CYS A 148 -7.40 -17.59 6.89
N LEU A 149 -7.40 -16.79 7.96
CA LEU A 149 -6.29 -15.88 8.22
C LEU A 149 -5.14 -16.67 8.86
N PHE A 150 -3.93 -16.54 8.32
CA PHE A 150 -2.73 -17.20 8.80
C PHE A 150 -1.85 -16.19 9.54
N LEU A 151 -1.57 -16.43 10.81
CA LEU A 151 -0.80 -15.54 11.68
C LEU A 151 0.50 -16.20 12.11
N PHE A 152 1.63 -15.50 11.93
CA PHE A 152 2.94 -15.98 12.35
C PHE A 152 3.78 -14.90 13.03
N GLY A 153 4.52 -15.32 14.06
CA GLY A 153 5.56 -14.54 14.69
C GLY A 153 5.07 -13.32 15.49
N GLY A 154 5.95 -12.32 15.62
CA GLY A 154 5.71 -11.06 16.29
C GLY A 154 6.23 -10.99 17.73
N LYS A 155 5.89 -9.90 18.42
CA LYS A 155 6.20 -9.67 19.83
C LYS A 155 4.95 -9.74 20.68
N ALA A 156 4.92 -10.65 21.64
CA ALA A 156 3.91 -10.75 22.69
C ALA A 156 4.48 -10.18 24.00
N GLY A 157 4.20 -8.90 24.26
CA GLY A 157 4.81 -8.17 25.38
C GLY A 157 6.32 -8.08 25.25
N LYS A 158 7.05 -8.71 26.19
CA LYS A 158 8.52 -8.80 26.19
C LYS A 158 9.07 -9.98 25.38
N TYR A 159 8.21 -10.94 25.02
CA TYR A 159 8.63 -12.17 24.33
C TYR A 159 8.46 -12.05 22.83
N ILE A 160 9.39 -12.64 22.09
CA ILE A 160 9.27 -12.86 20.66
C ILE A 160 8.74 -14.28 20.48
N THR A 161 7.85 -14.48 19.53
CA THR A 161 7.16 -15.76 19.32
C THR A 161 7.38 -16.28 17.90
N ASN A 162 7.26 -17.59 17.72
CA ASN A 162 7.19 -18.31 16.43
C ASN A 162 5.91 -19.15 16.33
N THR A 163 4.90 -18.88 17.17
CA THR A 163 3.66 -19.65 17.13
C THR A 163 2.92 -19.39 15.83
N THR A 164 2.40 -20.45 15.22
CA THR A 164 1.57 -20.41 14.02
C THR A 164 0.11 -20.55 14.42
N PHE A 165 -0.75 -19.67 13.90
CA PHE A 165 -2.20 -19.70 14.16
C PHE A 165 -2.98 -19.57 12.85
N MET A 166 -4.13 -20.24 12.77
CA MET A 166 -5.11 -20.04 11.70
C MET A 166 -6.45 -19.61 12.28
N TYR A 167 -7.03 -18.54 11.74
CA TYR A 167 -8.38 -18.07 12.09
C TYR A 167 -9.37 -18.45 11.01
N ASN A 168 -10.37 -19.23 11.37
CA ASN A 168 -11.50 -19.51 10.49
C ASN A 168 -12.55 -18.39 10.64
N ILE A 169 -12.86 -17.74 9.52
CA ILE A 169 -13.68 -16.53 9.49
C ILE A 169 -15.15 -16.87 9.76
N ASN A 170 -15.61 -18.05 9.33
CA ASN A 170 -17.00 -18.45 9.43
C ASN A 170 -17.38 -18.92 10.83
N ASN A 171 -16.54 -19.73 11.47
CA ASN A 171 -16.76 -20.24 12.82
C ASN A 171 -16.15 -19.34 13.91
N LYS A 172 -15.39 -18.30 13.52
CA LYS A 172 -14.79 -17.30 14.40
C LYS A 172 -13.79 -17.86 15.41
N THR A 173 -13.10 -18.94 15.05
CA THR A 173 -12.15 -19.64 15.94
C THR A 173 -10.72 -19.50 15.47
N TRP A 174 -9.81 -19.23 16.42
CA TRP A 174 -8.38 -19.36 16.24
C TRP A 174 -7.92 -20.77 16.61
N ASN A 175 -7.21 -21.42 15.71
CA ASN A 175 -6.57 -22.71 15.94
C ASN A 175 -5.06 -22.51 15.96
N LYS A 176 -4.43 -22.89 17.07
CA LYS A 176 -2.97 -22.98 17.14
C LYS A 176 -2.53 -24.20 16.33
N ILE A 177 -1.53 -24.01 15.47
CA ILE A 177 -0.95 -25.10 14.69
C ILE A 177 0.34 -25.51 15.39
N ASP A 178 0.33 -26.72 15.93
CA ASP A 178 1.52 -27.31 16.50
C ASP A 178 2.42 -27.82 15.36
N THR A 179 3.66 -27.34 15.35
CA THR A 179 4.65 -27.62 14.31
C THR A 179 5.90 -28.17 14.98
N ASN A 180 6.41 -29.32 14.50
CA ASN A 180 7.61 -29.95 15.07
C ASN A 180 8.88 -29.18 14.73
N TYR A 181 8.91 -28.57 13.54
CA TYR A 181 9.99 -27.74 13.06
C TYR A 181 9.38 -26.41 12.62
N SER A 182 9.91 -25.31 13.12
CA SER A 182 9.41 -23.96 12.86
C SER A 182 10.55 -22.97 12.71
N PRO A 183 10.31 -21.82 12.04
CA PRO A 183 11.27 -20.73 12.04
C PRO A 183 11.53 -20.26 13.48
N PRO A 184 12.70 -19.64 13.73
CA PRO A 184 13.01 -19.08 15.04
C PRO A 184 11.97 -18.02 15.45
N PRO A 185 11.78 -17.77 16.76
CA PRO A 185 10.99 -16.64 17.22
C PRO A 185 11.47 -15.35 16.58
N VAL A 186 10.58 -14.67 15.86
CA VAL A 186 10.97 -13.54 15.02
C VAL A 186 9.89 -12.45 14.98
N PHE A 187 10.34 -11.20 14.89
CA PHE A 187 9.46 -10.05 14.64
C PHE A 187 10.06 -9.12 13.57
N GLY A 188 9.21 -8.34 12.92
CA GLY A 188 9.64 -7.46 11.84
C GLY A 188 10.20 -8.22 10.62
N HIS A 189 9.87 -9.50 10.51
CA HIS A 189 10.00 -10.27 9.27
C HIS A 189 8.92 -9.83 8.28
N VAL A 190 9.13 -10.18 7.02
CA VAL A 190 8.10 -10.05 5.99
C VAL A 190 7.49 -11.41 5.68
N SER A 191 6.26 -11.41 5.19
CA SER A 191 5.62 -12.61 4.65
C SER A 191 5.00 -12.34 3.30
N PHE A 192 4.85 -13.40 2.51
CA PHE A 192 4.13 -13.36 1.25
C PHE A 192 3.55 -14.74 0.93
N LYS A 193 2.45 -14.75 0.18
CA LYS A 193 1.80 -15.97 -0.31
C LYS A 193 2.11 -16.18 -1.78
N TYR A 194 2.49 -17.40 -2.15
CA TYR A 194 2.44 -17.86 -3.54
C TYR A 194 1.69 -19.18 -3.62
N LYS A 195 0.63 -19.23 -4.44
CA LYS A 195 -0.36 -20.33 -4.42
C LYS A 195 -0.88 -20.54 -2.99
N ASN A 196 -0.94 -21.77 -2.48
CA ASN A 196 -1.33 -22.05 -1.10
C ASN A 196 -0.12 -22.32 -0.19
N ILE A 197 0.99 -21.61 -0.42
CA ILE A 197 2.21 -21.72 0.37
C ILE A 197 2.53 -20.33 0.93
N ILE A 198 2.75 -20.25 2.24
CA ILE A 198 3.19 -19.02 2.90
C ILE A 198 4.70 -19.03 3.01
N PHE A 199 5.33 -17.92 2.69
CA PHE A 199 6.76 -17.71 2.82
C PHE A 199 7.02 -16.58 3.81
N ILE A 200 8.12 -16.69 4.56
CA ILE A 200 8.62 -15.62 5.41
C ILE A 200 10.10 -15.39 5.12
N HIS A 201 10.56 -14.15 5.32
CA HIS A 201 11.97 -13.80 5.17
C HIS A 201 12.44 -12.83 6.25
N GLY A 202 13.66 -13.08 6.74
CA GLY A 202 14.40 -12.22 7.64
C GLY A 202 13.72 -12.03 9.01
N GLY A 203 13.92 -10.85 9.59
CA GLY A 203 13.38 -10.46 10.90
C GLY A 203 14.40 -10.54 12.03
N ASN A 204 14.01 -10.03 13.19
CA ASN A 204 14.87 -9.94 14.39
C ASN A 204 14.46 -11.01 15.41
N MET A 205 15.45 -11.81 15.84
CA MET A 205 15.29 -12.95 16.74
C MET A 205 15.51 -12.60 18.22
N GLY A 206 15.74 -11.32 18.52
CA GLY A 206 16.09 -10.84 19.85
C GLY A 206 17.61 -10.69 20.02
N ASN A 207 18.03 -9.94 21.04
CA ASN A 207 19.44 -9.73 21.39
C ASN A 207 20.34 -9.31 20.19
N LEU A 208 19.81 -8.44 19.32
CA LEU A 208 20.48 -7.97 18.09
C LEU A 208 20.77 -9.07 17.06
N GLN A 209 20.25 -10.29 17.23
CA GLN A 209 20.34 -11.34 16.23
C GLN A 209 19.29 -11.09 15.16
N VAL A 210 19.73 -11.05 13.91
CA VAL A 210 18.88 -10.78 12.74
C VAL A 210 19.05 -11.90 11.74
N ASN A 211 17.95 -12.29 11.09
CA ASN A 211 17.91 -13.39 10.15
C ASN A 211 17.92 -12.91 8.68
N SER A 212 18.37 -13.78 7.77
CA SER A 212 18.28 -13.64 6.30
C SER A 212 17.68 -14.90 5.64
N ASP A 213 17.24 -15.87 6.44
CA ASP A 213 16.70 -17.12 5.92
C ASP A 213 15.30 -16.91 5.32
N ILE A 214 14.97 -17.77 4.35
CA ILE A 214 13.60 -17.94 3.84
C ILE A 214 13.04 -19.24 4.40
N TRP A 215 11.80 -19.18 4.88
CA TRP A 215 11.05 -20.36 5.29
C TRP A 215 9.73 -20.40 4.53
N ASN A 216 9.23 -21.59 4.25
CA ASN A 216 7.89 -21.78 3.71
C ASN A 216 7.06 -22.72 4.58
N TYR A 217 5.75 -22.49 4.59
CA TYR A 217 4.78 -23.30 5.30
C TYR A 217 3.82 -23.95 4.31
N PHE A 218 3.66 -25.27 4.46
CA PHE A 218 2.72 -26.05 3.68
C PHE A 218 1.51 -26.42 4.55
N GLU A 219 0.30 -26.09 4.08
CA GLU A 219 -0.93 -26.32 4.85
C GLU A 219 -1.25 -27.79 5.01
N GLN A 220 -1.06 -28.58 3.94
CA GLN A 220 -1.44 -29.99 3.91
C GLN A 220 -0.64 -30.81 4.93
N GLU A 221 0.67 -30.59 5.00
CA GLU A 221 1.53 -31.28 5.97
C GLU A 221 1.67 -30.55 7.31
N LYS A 222 1.00 -29.38 7.47
CA LYS A 222 1.10 -28.50 8.65
C LYS A 222 2.55 -28.31 9.13
N ARG A 223 3.48 -28.05 8.19
CA ARG A 223 4.92 -28.00 8.49
C ARG A 223 5.61 -26.79 7.85
N TRP A 224 6.63 -26.31 8.56
CA TRP A 224 7.58 -25.34 8.01
C TRP A 224 8.81 -26.05 7.45
N VAL A 225 9.36 -25.50 6.36
CA VAL A 225 10.63 -25.94 5.77
C VAL A 225 11.51 -24.74 5.54
N LYS A 226 12.77 -24.84 5.97
CA LYS A 226 13.79 -23.84 5.66
C LYS A 226 14.24 -24.03 4.22
N ILE A 227 14.21 -22.97 3.42
CA ILE A 227 14.74 -22.99 2.06
C ILE A 227 16.23 -22.74 2.14
N ILE A 228 17.01 -23.63 1.53
CA ILE A 228 18.47 -23.58 1.49
C ILE A 228 18.87 -23.68 0.02
N SER A 229 19.66 -22.72 -0.45
CA SER A 229 20.21 -22.77 -1.81
C SER A 229 21.25 -23.89 -1.94
N LYS A 230 21.52 -24.37 -3.16
CA LYS A 230 22.57 -25.37 -3.40
C LYS A 230 23.92 -24.90 -2.87
N ASP A 231 24.23 -23.62 -3.08
CA ASP A 231 25.48 -23.00 -2.65
C ASP A 231 25.57 -22.97 -1.11
N GLU A 232 24.47 -22.67 -0.40
CA GLU A 232 24.42 -22.74 1.07
C GLU A 232 24.59 -24.17 1.58
N TYR A 233 23.98 -25.15 0.91
CA TYR A 233 24.08 -26.55 1.31
C TYR A 233 25.52 -27.07 1.23
N TYR A 234 26.28 -26.65 0.21
CA TYR A 234 27.69 -27.01 0.03
C TYR A 234 28.67 -26.01 0.67
N ASN A 235 28.21 -25.12 1.57
CA ASN A 235 29.03 -24.09 2.24
C ASN A 235 29.84 -23.20 1.28
N GLN A 236 29.29 -22.94 0.10
CA GLN A 236 29.87 -22.03 -0.89
C GLN A 236 29.45 -20.58 -0.61
N LYS A 237 30.14 -19.63 -1.26
CA LYS A 237 29.81 -18.21 -1.13
C LYS A 237 28.47 -17.92 -1.80
N VAL A 238 27.49 -17.49 -1.01
CA VAL A 238 26.13 -17.26 -1.46
C VAL A 238 25.91 -15.78 -1.69
N CYS A 239 25.43 -15.42 -2.88
CA CYS A 239 24.97 -14.07 -3.17
C CYS A 239 23.55 -13.92 -2.63
N LYS A 240 23.38 -13.31 -1.46
CA LYS A 240 22.07 -13.05 -0.82
C LYS A 240 22.09 -11.74 -0.02
N PRO A 241 20.93 -11.13 0.24
CA PRO A 241 20.83 -9.93 1.05
C PRO A 241 21.38 -10.12 2.45
N SER A 242 21.90 -9.03 3.01
CA SER A 242 22.28 -8.97 4.43
C SER A 242 21.06 -9.21 5.34
N ALA A 243 21.31 -9.82 6.49
CA ALA A 243 20.28 -10.09 7.50
C ALA A 243 19.59 -8.78 7.94
N ARG A 244 18.26 -8.76 7.83
CA ARG A 244 17.46 -7.54 7.99
C ARG A 244 16.10 -7.76 8.62
N PHE A 245 15.58 -6.72 9.28
CA PHE A 245 14.21 -6.67 9.82
C PHE A 245 13.57 -5.30 9.55
N PHE A 246 12.24 -5.20 9.62
CA PHE A 246 11.47 -4.02 9.20
C PHE A 246 11.77 -3.57 7.76
N HIS A 247 12.12 -4.53 6.91
CA HIS A 247 12.10 -4.36 5.46
C HIS A 247 10.69 -4.62 4.95
N SER A 248 10.42 -4.28 3.70
CA SER A 248 9.17 -4.63 3.04
C SER A 248 9.42 -5.60 1.90
N CYS A 249 8.37 -6.32 1.48
CA CYS A 249 8.44 -7.17 0.30
C CYS A 249 7.18 -7.06 -0.57
N ALA A 250 7.32 -7.41 -1.84
CA ALA A 250 6.17 -7.63 -2.73
C ALA A 250 6.48 -8.72 -3.75
N LEU A 251 5.51 -9.61 -4.00
CA LEU A 251 5.63 -10.72 -4.93
C LEU A 251 5.16 -10.31 -6.33
N CYS A 252 6.00 -10.49 -7.34
CA CYS A 252 5.68 -10.28 -8.75
C CYS A 252 5.55 -11.58 -9.51
N ILE A 253 4.43 -11.70 -10.22
CA ILE A 253 4.14 -12.80 -11.14
C ILE A 253 3.99 -12.17 -12.53
N SER A 254 5.03 -12.29 -13.35
CA SER A 254 5.10 -11.76 -14.71
C SER A 254 5.11 -12.90 -15.74
N ASN A 255 5.10 -12.52 -17.03
CA ASN A 255 5.20 -13.46 -18.16
C ASN A 255 4.20 -14.61 -18.09
N GLN A 256 2.92 -14.28 -17.91
CA GLN A 256 1.81 -15.24 -17.82
C GLN A 256 1.97 -16.29 -16.70
N GLY A 257 2.74 -15.98 -15.65
CA GLY A 257 2.96 -16.89 -14.53
C GLY A 257 4.28 -17.66 -14.59
N ASN A 258 5.06 -17.48 -15.65
CA ASN A 258 6.36 -18.15 -15.79
C ASN A 258 7.41 -17.56 -14.86
N ASP A 259 7.39 -16.26 -14.60
CA ASP A 259 8.40 -15.60 -13.77
C ASP A 259 7.82 -15.14 -12.44
N ILE A 260 8.31 -15.75 -11.36
CA ILE A 260 7.86 -15.47 -10.00
C ILE A 260 9.03 -14.93 -9.20
N ASN A 261 9.02 -13.62 -8.97
CA ASN A 261 10.11 -12.90 -8.32
C ASN A 261 9.59 -12.13 -7.11
N LEU A 262 10.16 -12.37 -5.93
CA LEU A 262 9.95 -11.58 -4.73
C LEU A 262 10.91 -10.40 -4.74
N TYR A 263 10.42 -9.18 -4.55
CA TYR A 263 11.24 -7.99 -4.35
C TYR A 263 11.27 -7.64 -2.87
N ILE A 264 12.44 -7.31 -2.34
CA ILE A 264 12.61 -6.81 -0.97
C ILE A 264 13.34 -5.48 -0.97
N PHE A 265 12.94 -4.55 -0.09
CA PHE A 265 13.55 -3.23 0.02
C PHE A 265 13.94 -2.87 1.46
N GLY A 266 15.11 -2.23 1.63
CA GLY A 266 15.56 -1.61 2.87
C GLY A 266 15.64 -2.54 4.08
N GLY A 267 15.29 -2.01 5.26
CA GLY A 267 15.33 -2.70 6.55
C GLY A 267 16.52 -2.30 7.43
N LEU A 268 16.54 -2.82 8.66
CA LEU A 268 17.61 -2.65 9.65
C LEU A 268 18.47 -3.90 9.75
N ASN A 269 19.78 -3.70 9.88
CA ASN A 269 20.74 -4.77 10.18
C ASN A 269 20.89 -5.03 11.68
N ASN A 270 21.77 -5.97 12.04
CA ASN A 270 22.07 -6.33 13.44
C ASN A 270 22.67 -5.20 14.30
N LYS A 271 23.16 -4.12 13.68
CA LYS A 271 23.66 -2.92 14.38
C LYS A 271 22.59 -1.83 14.50
N ASN A 272 21.33 -2.13 14.20
CA ASN A 272 20.24 -1.16 14.09
C ASN A 272 20.59 0.02 13.16
N LYS A 273 21.33 -0.25 12.08
CA LYS A 273 21.52 0.71 10.99
C LYS A 273 20.69 0.27 9.80
N CYS A 274 20.29 1.21 8.95
CA CYS A 274 19.65 0.84 7.67
C CYS A 274 20.62 -0.04 6.88
N ALA A 275 20.08 -1.06 6.21
CA ALA A 275 20.88 -1.92 5.33
C ALA A 275 21.42 -1.12 4.14
N ASP A 276 22.70 -1.31 3.82
CA ASP A 276 23.36 -0.65 2.69
C ASP A 276 22.96 -1.29 1.35
N ASP A 277 22.73 -2.60 1.36
CA ASP A 277 22.27 -3.40 0.21
C ASP A 277 20.72 -3.36 0.14
N ILE A 278 20.22 -2.23 -0.36
CA ILE A 278 18.82 -1.81 -0.21
C ILE A 278 17.80 -2.55 -1.06
N PHE A 279 18.15 -3.12 -2.23
CA PHE A 279 17.15 -3.65 -3.16
C PHE A 279 17.55 -4.97 -3.81
N TRP A 280 16.73 -5.99 -3.61
CA TRP A 280 17.00 -7.35 -4.05
C TRP A 280 15.75 -8.01 -4.64
N SER A 281 15.98 -8.97 -5.54
CA SER A 281 14.97 -9.88 -6.07
C SER A 281 15.33 -11.33 -5.75
N TYR A 282 14.34 -12.15 -5.40
CA TYR A 282 14.48 -13.60 -5.23
C TYR A 282 13.57 -14.32 -6.20
N SER A 283 14.14 -15.14 -7.07
CA SER A 283 13.36 -15.95 -8.02
C SER A 283 12.92 -17.24 -7.37
N LEU A 284 11.61 -17.45 -7.26
CA LEU A 284 11.04 -18.69 -6.75
C LEU A 284 11.25 -19.87 -7.71
N ASN A 285 11.53 -19.60 -8.99
CA ASN A 285 11.73 -20.63 -10.01
C ASN A 285 13.03 -21.42 -9.80
N ASN A 286 14.11 -20.71 -9.47
CA ASN A 286 15.45 -21.29 -9.35
C ASN A 286 16.06 -21.13 -7.95
N GLY A 287 15.37 -20.46 -7.03
CA GLY A 287 15.80 -20.24 -5.65
C GLY A 287 17.02 -19.33 -5.52
N LYS A 288 17.22 -18.39 -6.44
CA LYS A 288 18.38 -17.48 -6.45
C LYS A 288 18.00 -16.05 -6.14
N TRP A 289 18.85 -15.41 -5.34
CA TRP A 289 18.84 -13.98 -5.11
C TRP A 289 19.62 -13.24 -6.20
N ARG A 290 19.15 -12.05 -6.54
CA ARG A 290 19.80 -11.11 -7.44
C ARG A 290 19.68 -9.71 -6.86
N GLU A 291 20.81 -9.08 -6.62
CA GLU A 291 20.88 -7.66 -6.24
C GLU A 291 20.48 -6.80 -7.43
N ILE A 292 19.60 -5.83 -7.22
CA ILE A 292 19.15 -4.93 -8.28
C ILE A 292 20.03 -3.69 -8.23
N LYS A 293 20.86 -3.53 -9.28
CA LYS A 293 21.80 -2.42 -9.45
C LYS A 293 21.51 -1.65 -10.72
N ASN A 294 22.12 -0.47 -10.81
CA ASN A 294 22.09 0.38 -12.02
C ASN A 294 20.67 0.70 -12.47
N SER A 295 19.74 0.84 -11.52
CA SER A 295 18.39 1.28 -11.84
C SER A 295 18.42 2.74 -12.31
N PHE A 296 17.65 3.06 -13.32
CA PHE A 296 17.48 4.43 -13.79
C PHE A 296 16.66 5.25 -12.80
N GLY A 297 16.82 6.58 -12.83
CA GLY A 297 16.08 7.51 -11.96
C GLY A 297 16.62 7.61 -10.53
N LYS A 298 15.92 8.38 -9.69
CA LYS A 298 16.32 8.62 -8.30
C LYS A 298 15.96 7.42 -7.43
N ILE A 299 16.97 6.69 -6.97
CA ILE A 299 16.80 5.54 -6.09
C ILE A 299 16.33 6.04 -4.71
N PRO A 300 15.32 5.41 -4.09
CA PRO A 300 14.87 5.78 -2.75
C PRO A 300 16.00 5.67 -1.72
N ALA A 301 16.06 6.64 -0.80
CA ALA A 301 16.99 6.58 0.32
C ALA A 301 16.76 5.34 1.20
N GLN A 302 17.84 4.83 1.81
CA GLN A 302 17.80 3.75 2.78
C GLN A 302 16.77 4.04 3.89
N ARG A 303 15.96 3.04 4.22
CA ARG A 303 14.81 3.20 5.14
C ARG A 303 14.36 1.87 5.72
N PHE A 304 13.63 1.93 6.82
CA PHE A 304 13.00 0.79 7.48
C PHE A 304 11.60 1.16 8.00
N GLY A 305 10.79 0.15 8.34
CA GLY A 305 9.41 0.36 8.77
C GLY A 305 8.55 1.04 7.70
N HIS A 306 8.91 0.85 6.43
CA HIS A 306 8.11 1.25 5.28
C HIS A 306 7.23 0.09 4.84
N SER A 307 6.27 0.37 3.96
CA SER A 307 5.42 -0.65 3.35
C SER A 307 5.67 -0.67 1.84
N SER A 308 5.54 -1.85 1.22
CA SER A 308 5.59 -1.97 -0.24
C SER A 308 4.46 -2.84 -0.76
N ILE A 309 4.10 -2.63 -2.01
CA ILE A 309 3.09 -3.42 -2.70
C ILE A 309 3.39 -3.48 -4.18
N LEU A 310 2.88 -4.51 -4.86
CA LEU A 310 3.01 -4.62 -6.29
C LEU A 310 1.68 -4.30 -6.98
N LEU A 311 1.71 -3.33 -7.87
CA LEU A 311 0.57 -2.96 -8.70
C LEU A 311 0.74 -3.53 -10.12
N ASN A 312 -0.31 -4.19 -10.61
CA ASN A 312 -0.46 -4.69 -11.99
C ASN A 312 0.72 -5.53 -12.50
N SER A 313 1.35 -6.32 -11.62
CA SER A 313 2.49 -7.18 -11.94
C SER A 313 3.69 -6.46 -12.61
N ARG A 314 3.84 -5.15 -12.38
CA ARG A 314 4.90 -4.34 -13.00
C ARG A 314 5.48 -3.29 -12.04
N TRP A 315 4.63 -2.65 -11.25
CA TRP A 315 5.03 -1.49 -10.46
C TRP A 315 5.21 -1.86 -9.00
N PHE A 316 6.45 -1.89 -8.53
CA PHE A 316 6.75 -2.02 -7.11
C PHE A 316 6.63 -0.66 -6.45
N LEU A 317 5.58 -0.46 -5.65
CA LEU A 317 5.33 0.78 -4.94
C LEU A 317 5.93 0.71 -3.53
N LEU A 318 6.57 1.79 -3.10
CA LEU A 318 7.26 1.92 -1.82
C LEU A 318 6.75 3.15 -1.07
N PHE A 319 6.31 2.97 0.17
CA PHE A 319 5.60 3.99 0.96
C PHE A 319 6.36 4.37 2.23
N GLY A 320 6.78 5.64 2.25
CA GLY A 320 7.46 6.32 3.35
C GLY A 320 8.44 5.47 4.14
N GLY A 321 8.35 5.43 5.47
CA GLY A 321 9.30 4.74 6.35
C GLY A 321 10.10 5.69 7.23
N TYR A 322 11.16 5.17 7.85
CA TYR A 322 12.06 5.94 8.70
C TYR A 322 13.53 5.71 8.36
N ASN A 323 14.34 6.73 8.63
CA ASN A 323 15.79 6.69 8.59
C ASN A 323 16.29 7.50 9.80
N TYR A 324 17.31 6.99 10.49
CA TYR A 324 17.89 7.64 11.68
C TYR A 324 18.55 8.99 11.37
N SER A 325 18.84 9.28 10.10
CA SER A 325 19.39 10.57 9.66
C SER A 325 18.37 11.70 9.81
N TRP A 326 18.66 12.66 10.69
CA TRP A 326 17.76 13.77 11.03
C TRP A 326 17.45 14.70 9.84
N HIS A 327 18.39 14.84 8.90
CA HIS A 327 18.20 15.59 7.65
C HIS A 327 17.24 14.93 6.67
N SER A 328 17.14 13.60 6.72
CA SER A 328 16.43 12.78 5.72
C SER A 328 14.94 12.62 6.02
N LYS A 329 14.39 13.35 6.99
CA LYS A 329 12.95 13.30 7.30
C LYS A 329 12.09 13.80 6.13
N LEU A 330 12.59 14.75 5.33
CA LEU A 330 11.89 15.25 4.15
C LEU A 330 11.90 14.23 3.00
N ASP A 331 12.97 13.45 2.87
CA ASP A 331 13.13 12.36 1.87
C ASP A 331 12.34 11.09 2.19
N LEU A 332 11.43 11.14 3.17
CA LEU A 332 10.57 10.04 3.59
C LEU A 332 9.07 10.38 3.47
N LEU A 333 8.77 11.59 2.98
CA LEU A 333 7.44 12.03 2.57
C LEU A 333 7.14 11.65 1.12
N ASP A 334 7.86 10.66 0.59
CA ASP A 334 7.78 10.22 -0.80
C ASP A 334 7.07 8.87 -0.93
N ILE A 335 6.51 8.70 -2.12
CA ILE A 335 6.03 7.41 -2.61
C ILE A 335 6.83 7.15 -3.86
N TYR A 336 7.55 6.04 -3.89
CA TYR A 336 8.28 5.64 -5.08
C TYR A 336 7.56 4.52 -5.81
N ALA A 337 7.71 4.52 -7.11
CA ALA A 337 7.32 3.44 -7.98
C ALA A 337 8.56 2.94 -8.72
N TYR A 338 8.78 1.63 -8.71
CA TYR A 338 9.81 0.97 -9.49
C TYR A 338 9.16 0.17 -10.60
N ASP A 339 9.51 0.49 -11.84
CA ASP A 339 9.15 -0.30 -13.01
C ASP A 339 10.09 -1.50 -13.10
N ILE A 340 9.54 -2.69 -12.87
CA ILE A 340 10.28 -3.94 -12.93
C ILE A 340 10.83 -4.21 -14.34
N ASN A 341 10.09 -3.85 -15.38
CA ASN A 341 10.47 -4.15 -16.76
C ASN A 341 11.57 -3.20 -17.26
N LEU A 342 11.50 -1.93 -16.85
CA LEU A 342 12.47 -0.90 -17.26
C LEU A 342 13.66 -0.77 -16.31
N ASN A 343 13.64 -1.45 -15.16
CA ASN A 343 14.63 -1.29 -14.09
C ASN A 343 14.82 0.19 -13.71
N ALA A 344 13.72 0.86 -13.36
CA ALA A 344 13.74 2.30 -13.18
C ALA A 344 12.83 2.77 -12.04
N TRP A 345 13.36 3.69 -11.24
CA TRP A 345 12.64 4.36 -10.16
C TRP A 345 12.05 5.68 -10.63
N SER A 346 10.84 5.96 -10.19
CA SER A 346 10.17 7.24 -10.32
C SER A 346 9.50 7.62 -9.01
N ILE A 347 9.42 8.93 -8.76
CA ILE A 347 8.64 9.47 -7.64
C ILE A 347 7.19 9.56 -8.12
N LEU A 348 6.29 8.98 -7.33
CA LEU A 348 4.87 8.98 -7.62
C LEU A 348 4.24 10.30 -7.14
N ASN A 349 3.55 10.97 -8.06
CA ASN A 349 2.83 12.19 -7.76
C ASN A 349 1.50 11.87 -7.06
N VAL A 350 1.39 12.33 -5.80
CA VAL A 350 0.18 12.23 -5.00
C VAL A 350 -0.42 13.62 -4.79
N TYR A 351 -1.72 13.69 -5.07
CA TYR A 351 -2.53 14.88 -4.94
C TYR A 351 -3.56 14.74 -3.81
N GLY A 352 -4.13 15.86 -3.37
CA GLY A 352 -5.07 15.92 -2.26
C GLY A 352 -4.40 16.33 -0.94
N LEU A 353 -4.54 15.51 0.10
CA LEU A 353 -3.94 15.82 1.40
C LEU A 353 -2.40 15.79 1.34
N PRO A 354 -1.70 16.68 2.07
CA PRO A 354 -0.24 16.64 2.12
C PRO A 354 0.23 15.24 2.54
N LEU A 355 1.33 14.80 1.93
CA LEU A 355 2.01 13.60 2.37
C LEU A 355 2.54 13.82 3.79
N VAL A 356 2.43 12.78 4.59
CA VAL A 356 2.83 12.80 6.00
C VAL A 356 3.67 11.57 6.23
N SER A 357 4.78 11.70 6.95
CA SER A 357 5.63 10.56 7.25
C SER A 357 4.94 9.70 8.30
N HIS A 358 4.77 8.44 7.97
CA HIS A 358 4.54 7.40 8.98
C HIS A 358 5.88 6.65 9.17
N HIS A 359 6.37 6.60 10.40
CA HIS A 359 7.33 5.58 10.82
C HIS A 359 6.54 4.29 11.03
N PHE A 360 7.10 3.12 10.69
CA PHE A 360 6.35 1.86 10.79
C PHE A 360 4.98 1.98 10.11
N TYR A 361 5.02 2.31 8.81
CA TYR A 361 3.85 2.57 7.98
C TYR A 361 2.77 1.53 8.29
N GLY A 362 1.53 2.00 8.38
CA GLY A 362 0.37 1.14 8.31
C GLY A 362 0.52 0.12 7.20
N HIS A 363 0.04 -1.10 7.43
CA HIS A 363 0.12 -2.14 6.43
C HIS A 363 -0.66 -1.69 5.17
N VAL A 364 0.06 -1.42 4.08
CA VAL A 364 -0.55 -0.98 2.82
C VAL A 364 -1.33 -2.16 2.27
N THR A 365 -2.61 -1.95 2.01
CA THR A 365 -3.51 -3.00 1.57
C THR A 365 -4.09 -2.62 0.23
N GLN A 366 -3.65 -3.28 -0.85
CA GLN A 366 -4.34 -3.23 -2.14
C GLN A 366 -5.60 -4.06 -2.03
N VAL A 367 -6.63 -3.58 -2.71
CA VAL A 367 -7.94 -4.17 -2.64
C VAL A 367 -8.19 -5.02 -3.87
N ASP A 368 -7.87 -4.50 -5.05
CA ASP A 368 -8.09 -5.21 -6.30
C ASP A 368 -7.16 -4.69 -7.42
N ASN A 369 -7.43 -5.14 -8.64
CA ASN A 369 -6.71 -4.77 -9.85
C ASN A 369 -7.04 -3.35 -10.37
N SER A 370 -8.00 -2.64 -9.78
CA SER A 370 -8.30 -1.27 -10.18
C SER A 370 -7.25 -0.28 -9.67
N GLY A 371 -6.44 -0.70 -8.70
CA GLY A 371 -5.24 0.01 -8.27
C GLY A 371 -5.44 0.98 -7.11
N TYR A 372 -6.61 1.04 -6.47
CA TYR A 372 -6.73 1.72 -5.18
C TYR A 372 -6.18 0.89 -4.02
N PHE A 373 -5.64 1.58 -3.03
CA PHE A 373 -5.10 0.98 -1.82
C PHE A 373 -5.36 1.85 -0.60
N PHE A 374 -5.29 1.21 0.57
CA PHE A 374 -5.51 1.84 1.87
C PHE A 374 -4.26 1.75 2.73
N ILE A 375 -4.06 2.77 3.57
CA ILE A 375 -3.04 2.80 4.62
C ILE A 375 -3.75 2.99 5.96
N PHE A 376 -3.52 2.09 6.90
CA PHE A 376 -4.15 2.08 8.21
C PHE A 376 -3.14 2.40 9.31
N GLY A 377 -3.30 3.49 10.05
CA GLY A 377 -2.51 3.79 11.25
C GLY A 377 -0.99 3.88 11.04
N GLY A 378 -0.21 3.35 12.00
CA GLY A 378 1.25 3.43 12.04
C GLY A 378 1.75 4.40 13.12
N LEU A 379 3.05 4.74 13.10
CA LEU A 379 3.62 5.77 13.98
C LEU A 379 3.80 7.08 13.22
N ARG A 380 3.13 8.15 13.62
CA ARG A 380 3.37 9.50 13.10
C ARG A 380 4.10 10.31 14.18
N ASP A 381 5.27 10.87 13.86
CA ASP A 381 6.09 11.62 14.83
C ASP A 381 6.35 10.84 16.14
N ASN A 382 6.63 9.54 16.02
CA ASN A 382 6.78 8.58 17.13
C ASN A 382 5.53 8.38 18.01
N LYS A 383 4.35 8.83 17.57
CA LYS A 383 3.06 8.61 18.23
C LYS A 383 2.18 7.66 17.41
N PRO A 384 1.47 6.70 18.04
CA PRO A 384 0.55 5.83 17.33
C PRO A 384 -0.55 6.64 16.65
N SER A 385 -1.01 6.18 15.48
CA SER A 385 -2.07 6.82 14.71
C SER A 385 -3.19 5.82 14.39
N CYS A 386 -4.43 6.31 14.39
CA CYS A 386 -5.60 5.60 13.87
C CYS A 386 -5.99 6.07 12.47
N LYS A 387 -5.25 7.01 11.87
CA LYS A 387 -5.66 7.62 10.60
C LYS A 387 -5.67 6.61 9.47
N VAL A 388 -6.70 6.69 8.63
CA VAL A 388 -6.88 5.81 7.48
C VAL A 388 -6.87 6.66 6.21
N TYR A 389 -5.94 6.35 5.31
CA TYR A 389 -5.81 7.05 4.04
C TYR A 389 -6.17 6.12 2.89
N LYS A 390 -7.03 6.61 1.99
CA LYS A 390 -7.36 5.98 0.72
C LYS A 390 -6.58 6.66 -0.38
N TYR A 391 -5.91 5.86 -1.20
CA TYR A 391 -5.25 6.32 -2.41
C TYR A 391 -6.03 5.80 -3.60
N THR A 392 -6.65 6.71 -4.35
CA THR A 392 -7.47 6.37 -5.52
C THR A 392 -6.72 6.81 -6.78
N PRO A 393 -6.52 5.92 -7.77
CA PRO A 393 -5.94 6.33 -9.04
C PRO A 393 -6.93 7.28 -9.75
N LEU A 394 -6.43 8.43 -10.20
CA LEU A 394 -7.22 9.45 -10.90
C LEU A 394 -7.53 9.04 -12.36
N ILE A 395 -6.74 8.13 -12.92
CA ILE A 395 -6.96 7.56 -14.26
C ILE A 395 -7.18 6.05 -14.07
N ILE A 396 -8.35 5.58 -14.49
CA ILE A 396 -8.79 4.19 -14.35
C ILE A 396 -7.99 3.34 -15.36
N ILE A 397 -7.00 2.62 -14.82
CA ILE A 397 -5.99 1.82 -15.53
C ILE A 397 -6.56 0.72 -16.47
N PRO A 398 -7.72 0.08 -16.20
CA PRO A 398 -8.27 -0.95 -17.08
C PRO A 398 -8.46 -0.51 -18.53
N ASP A 399 -8.99 0.69 -18.77
CA ASP A 399 -9.22 1.19 -20.13
C ASP A 399 -7.90 1.55 -20.82
N PHE A 400 -6.96 2.13 -20.08
CA PHE A 400 -5.63 2.45 -20.59
C PHE A 400 -4.84 1.19 -20.95
N LYS A 401 -4.90 0.14 -20.12
CA LYS A 401 -4.26 -1.15 -20.44
C LYS A 401 -4.85 -1.76 -21.70
N ASN A 402 -6.17 -1.77 -21.84
CA ASN A 402 -6.83 -2.24 -23.07
C ASN A 402 -6.45 -1.41 -24.30
N ILE A 403 -6.24 -0.10 -24.14
CA ILE A 403 -5.75 0.77 -25.22
C ILE A 403 -4.31 0.41 -25.57
N MET A 404 -3.42 0.27 -24.58
CA MET A 404 -2.01 -0.06 -24.81
C MET A 404 -1.83 -1.45 -25.42
N ASP A 405 -2.56 -2.47 -24.95
CA ASP A 405 -2.53 -3.81 -25.51
C ASP A 405 -2.98 -3.80 -26.99
N LYS A 406 -3.97 -2.97 -27.34
CA LYS A 406 -4.40 -2.76 -28.74
C LYS A 406 -3.37 -2.01 -29.57
N ILE A 407 -2.71 -1.00 -29.02
CA ILE A 407 -1.62 -0.28 -29.70
C ILE A 407 -0.47 -1.24 -30.01
N ASP A 408 -0.09 -2.08 -29.04
CA ASP A 408 0.96 -3.09 -29.24
C ASP A 408 0.56 -4.14 -30.29
N GLU A 409 -0.71 -4.54 -30.34
CA GLU A 409 -1.23 -5.43 -31.39
C GLU A 409 -1.15 -4.77 -32.78
N ILE A 410 -1.52 -3.49 -32.88
CA ILE A 410 -1.41 -2.71 -34.13
C ILE A 410 0.05 -2.56 -34.54
N ASN A 411 0.96 -2.22 -33.62
CA ASN A 411 2.39 -2.11 -33.91
C ASN A 411 2.99 -3.42 -34.42
N LYS A 412 2.60 -4.57 -33.84
CA LYS A 412 3.01 -5.88 -34.36
C LYS A 412 2.49 -6.13 -35.77
N LYS A 413 1.25 -5.75 -36.07
CA LYS A 413 0.66 -5.86 -37.41
C LYS A 413 1.37 -4.94 -38.42
N VAL A 414 1.67 -3.70 -38.05
CA VAL A 414 2.42 -2.75 -38.88
C VAL A 414 3.82 -3.28 -39.19
N ASN A 415 4.57 -3.73 -38.17
CA ASN A 415 5.90 -4.31 -38.37
C ASN A 415 5.86 -5.57 -39.25
N TYR A 416 4.82 -6.40 -39.15
CA TYR A 416 4.65 -7.55 -40.04
C TYR A 416 4.43 -7.13 -41.49
N LEU A 417 3.66 -6.06 -41.73
CA LEU A 417 3.38 -5.52 -43.05
C LEU A 417 4.61 -4.84 -43.68
N GLU A 418 5.39 -4.09 -42.91
CA GLU A 418 6.63 -3.46 -43.37
C GLU A 418 7.65 -4.51 -43.85
N ASN A 419 7.68 -5.67 -43.20
CA ASN A 419 8.61 -6.75 -43.53
C ASN A 419 8.11 -7.71 -44.64
N ASN A 420 6.87 -7.55 -45.15
CA ASN A 420 6.29 -8.43 -46.19
C ASN A 420 5.66 -7.63 -47.36
N PRO A 421 6.48 -7.11 -48.29
CA PRO A 421 6.04 -6.12 -49.31
C PRO A 421 5.14 -6.68 -50.44
N ILE A 422 5.09 -8.00 -50.65
CA ILE A 422 4.31 -8.64 -51.74
C ILE A 422 2.79 -8.51 -51.53
N CYS A 423 2.37 -8.22 -50.30
CA CYS A 423 0.99 -8.11 -49.87
C CYS A 423 0.27 -6.82 -50.32
N SER A 424 1.02 -5.81 -50.76
CA SER A 424 0.53 -4.45 -51.05
C SER A 424 -0.49 -4.31 -52.19
N ILE A 425 -0.79 -5.37 -52.96
CA ILE A 425 -1.61 -5.34 -54.18
C ILE A 425 -3.04 -5.88 -53.95
N SER A 426 -3.32 -6.56 -52.83
CA SER A 426 -4.63 -7.18 -52.59
C SER A 426 -5.64 -6.22 -51.94
N LYS A 427 -6.90 -6.23 -52.43
CA LYS A 427 -8.02 -5.44 -51.87
C LYS A 427 -8.28 -5.70 -50.38
N THR A 428 -7.92 -6.88 -49.89
CA THR A 428 -8.05 -7.26 -48.48
C THR A 428 -7.08 -6.45 -47.60
N TYR A 429 -5.88 -6.15 -48.11
CA TYR A 429 -4.87 -5.36 -47.37
C TYR A 429 -5.24 -3.89 -47.22
N VAL A 430 -5.83 -3.29 -48.26
CA VAL A 430 -6.32 -1.90 -48.19
C VAL A 430 -7.40 -1.77 -47.11
N LYS A 431 -8.22 -2.81 -46.94
CA LYS A 431 -9.26 -2.86 -45.91
C LYS A 431 -8.67 -3.00 -44.49
N GLU A 432 -7.66 -3.86 -44.30
CA GLU A 432 -6.98 -4.00 -43.00
C GLU A 432 -6.26 -2.71 -42.57
N ILE A 433 -5.60 -2.01 -43.51
CA ILE A 433 -4.98 -0.71 -43.24
C ILE A 433 -6.04 0.33 -42.85
N ALA A 434 -7.17 0.38 -43.57
CA ALA A 434 -8.27 1.29 -43.23
C ALA A 434 -8.90 0.99 -41.87
N GLU A 435 -9.02 -0.29 -41.49
CA GLU A 435 -9.47 -0.71 -40.16
C GLU A 435 -8.47 -0.26 -39.08
N MET A 436 -7.16 -0.47 -39.27
CA MET A 436 -6.13 0.01 -38.33
C MET A 436 -6.16 1.54 -38.18
N GLN A 437 -6.30 2.28 -39.26
CA GLN A 437 -6.44 3.75 -39.23
C GLN A 437 -7.69 4.19 -38.47
N ASN A 438 -8.82 3.51 -38.65
CA ASN A 438 -10.05 3.80 -37.91
C ASN A 438 -9.90 3.49 -36.42
N TYR A 439 -9.22 2.40 -36.06
CA TYR A 439 -8.90 2.09 -34.66
C TYR A 439 -7.99 3.15 -34.03
N LEU A 440 -6.93 3.57 -34.72
CA LEU A 440 -6.03 4.63 -34.24
C LEU A 440 -6.77 5.97 -34.07
N LYS A 441 -7.67 6.33 -34.99
CA LYS A 441 -8.55 7.49 -34.85
C LYS A 441 -9.47 7.37 -33.61
N GLY A 442 -10.02 6.19 -33.37
CA GLY A 442 -10.81 5.90 -32.18
C GLY A 442 -10.00 6.09 -30.88
N ILE A 443 -8.77 5.56 -30.84
CA ILE A 443 -7.86 5.74 -29.71
C ILE A 443 -7.53 7.21 -29.49
N SER A 444 -7.16 7.93 -30.54
CA SER A 444 -6.89 9.38 -30.50
C SER A 444 -8.09 10.17 -29.95
N PHE A 445 -9.30 9.85 -30.39
CA PHE A 445 -10.53 10.46 -29.88
C PHE A 445 -10.75 10.17 -28.39
N THR A 446 -10.53 8.92 -27.95
CA THR A 446 -10.62 8.54 -26.54
C THR A 446 -9.60 9.31 -25.68
N ILE A 447 -8.37 9.49 -26.17
CA ILE A 447 -7.34 10.27 -25.48
C ILE A 447 -7.74 11.74 -25.36
N ALA A 448 -8.23 12.35 -26.44
CA ALA A 448 -8.73 13.72 -26.41
C ALA A 448 -9.85 13.89 -25.37
N ARG A 449 -10.77 12.91 -25.26
CA ARG A 449 -11.79 12.90 -24.21
C ARG A 449 -11.22 12.78 -22.80
N TYR A 450 -10.15 12.00 -22.60
CA TYR A 450 -9.48 11.91 -21.31
C TYR A 450 -8.81 13.23 -20.92
N ILE A 451 -8.13 13.89 -21.86
CA ILE A 451 -7.52 15.22 -21.64
C ILE A 451 -8.61 16.22 -21.21
N GLN A 452 -9.72 16.27 -21.95
CA GLN A 452 -10.84 17.15 -21.64
C GLN A 452 -11.49 16.82 -20.28
N LEU A 453 -11.61 15.53 -19.94
CA LEU A 453 -12.11 15.09 -18.63
C LEU A 453 -11.19 15.58 -17.51
N ILE A 454 -9.87 15.49 -17.68
CA ILE A 454 -8.87 15.96 -16.71
C ILE A 454 -9.00 17.47 -16.51
N ASP A 455 -9.15 18.24 -17.58
CA ASP A 455 -9.34 19.69 -17.52
C ASP A 455 -10.64 20.07 -16.79
N ASP A 456 -11.75 19.40 -17.12
CA ASP A 456 -13.02 19.58 -16.40
C ASP A 456 -12.90 19.22 -14.91
N LEU A 457 -12.14 18.18 -14.58
CA LEU A 457 -11.91 17.74 -13.21
C LEU A 457 -11.05 18.75 -12.45
N ASN A 458 -10.04 19.32 -13.11
CA ASN A 458 -9.23 20.42 -12.58
C ASN A 458 -10.09 21.64 -12.24
N ASP A 459 -11.00 22.03 -13.14
CA ASP A 459 -11.87 23.18 -12.92
C ASP A 459 -12.92 22.93 -11.83
N LYS A 460 -13.49 21.72 -11.78
CA LYS A 460 -14.37 21.31 -10.66
C LYS A 460 -13.64 21.32 -9.32
N ILE A 461 -12.38 20.88 -9.27
CA ILE A 461 -11.55 20.96 -8.07
C ILE A 461 -11.32 22.42 -7.66
N LYS A 462 -11.02 23.33 -8.59
CA LYS A 462 -10.88 24.77 -8.30
C LYS A 462 -12.16 25.35 -7.70
N ILE A 463 -13.32 25.03 -8.28
CA ILE A 463 -14.62 25.48 -7.78
C ILE A 463 -14.91 24.89 -6.40
N SER A 464 -14.69 23.58 -6.22
CA SER A 464 -14.85 22.89 -4.94
C SER A 464 -13.98 23.50 -3.84
N ASN A 465 -12.73 23.85 -4.15
CA ASN A 465 -11.84 24.53 -3.22
C ASN A 465 -12.37 25.90 -2.80
N LYS A 466 -12.89 26.69 -3.75
CA LYS A 466 -13.48 28.00 -3.47
C LYS A 466 -14.74 27.88 -2.60
N LEU A 467 -15.58 26.87 -2.88
CA LEU A 467 -16.75 26.55 -2.07
C LEU A 467 -16.36 26.06 -0.67
N SER A 468 -15.38 25.17 -0.55
CA SER A 468 -14.89 24.65 0.73
C SER A 468 -14.35 25.77 1.61
N GLN A 469 -13.56 26.69 1.06
CA GLN A 469 -13.07 27.87 1.78
C GLN A 469 -14.21 28.76 2.28
N ASN A 470 -15.23 28.99 1.45
CA ASN A 470 -16.38 29.82 1.81
C ASN A 470 -17.31 29.15 2.83
N CYS A 471 -17.50 27.83 2.72
CA CYS A 471 -18.37 27.06 3.62
C CYS A 471 -17.68 26.70 4.95
N TYR A 472 -16.34 26.76 5.02
CA TYR A 472 -15.59 26.37 6.21
C TYR A 472 -16.00 27.15 7.46
N SER A 473 -16.13 28.48 7.36
CA SER A 473 -16.53 29.33 8.49
C SER A 473 -17.95 28.98 8.99
N TYR A 474 -18.89 28.82 8.06
CA TYR A 474 -20.28 28.45 8.37
C TYR A 474 -20.40 27.05 8.98
N LEU A 475 -19.73 26.05 8.40
CA LEU A 475 -19.75 24.67 8.90
C LEU A 475 -19.02 24.55 10.24
N SER A 476 -17.89 25.23 10.41
CA SER A 476 -17.14 25.26 11.68
C SER A 476 -18.02 25.78 12.82
N GLU A 477 -18.74 26.89 12.60
CA GLU A 477 -19.63 27.45 13.62
C GLU A 477 -20.79 26.50 13.96
N LYS A 478 -21.35 25.81 12.95
CA LYS A 478 -22.44 24.84 13.15
C LYS A 478 -21.96 23.59 13.88
N PHE A 479 -20.79 23.06 13.54
CA PHE A 479 -20.20 21.91 14.22
C PHE A 479 -19.82 22.23 15.66
N GLU A 480 -19.29 23.42 15.96
CA GLU A 480 -19.04 23.85 17.34
C GLU A 480 -20.33 23.92 18.18
N LYS A 481 -21.43 24.40 17.58
CA LYS A 481 -22.75 24.38 18.25
C LYS A 481 -23.24 22.96 18.50
N SER A 482 -23.09 22.06 17.53
CA SER A 482 -23.45 20.64 17.68
C SER A 482 -22.60 19.92 18.72
N ILE A 483 -21.29 20.14 18.76
CA ILE A 483 -20.39 19.57 19.78
C ILE A 483 -20.84 20.01 21.18
N LYS A 484 -21.11 21.30 21.40
CA LYS A 484 -21.62 21.80 22.69
C LYS A 484 -22.95 21.15 23.08
N TYR A 485 -23.83 20.87 22.11
CA TYR A 485 -25.09 20.18 22.34
C TYR A 485 -24.87 18.70 22.72
N TYR A 486 -23.99 18.00 22.02
CA TYR A 486 -23.64 16.61 22.33
C TYR A 486 -22.95 16.48 23.70
N ASP A 487 -22.00 17.36 24.04
CA ASP A 487 -21.36 17.38 25.36
C ASP A 487 -22.38 17.62 26.50
N SER A 488 -23.42 18.42 26.23
CA SER A 488 -24.52 18.65 27.17
C SER A 488 -25.41 17.41 27.33
N LEU A 489 -25.72 16.72 26.22
CA LEU A 489 -26.44 15.45 26.23
C LEU A 489 -25.67 14.36 26.97
N ASP A 490 -24.37 14.22 26.69
CA ASP A 490 -23.51 13.21 27.28
C ASP A 490 -23.39 13.42 28.81
N LYS A 491 -23.26 14.67 29.26
CA LYS A 491 -23.34 15.02 30.68
C LYS A 491 -24.68 14.64 31.31
N ARG A 492 -25.80 14.88 30.63
CA ARG A 492 -27.13 14.51 31.13
C ARG A 492 -27.31 12.99 31.18
N ILE A 493 -26.80 12.25 30.20
CA ILE A 493 -26.82 10.79 30.20
C ILE A 493 -25.96 10.26 31.34
N TYR A 494 -24.76 10.81 31.55
CA TYR A 494 -23.89 10.45 32.66
C TYR A 494 -24.53 10.72 34.04
N GLU A 495 -25.27 11.83 34.20
CA GLU A 495 -26.02 12.09 35.43
C GLU A 495 -27.19 11.11 35.62
N LEU A 496 -27.88 10.71 34.55
CA LEU A 496 -28.94 9.71 34.59
C LEU A 496 -28.41 8.30 34.92
N GLU A 497 -27.24 7.92 34.38
CA GLU A 497 -26.54 6.69 34.73
C GLU A 497 -26.05 6.70 36.18
N LYS A 498 -25.62 7.86 36.68
CA LYS A 498 -25.26 8.04 38.08
C LYS A 498 -26.48 7.87 38.98
N LEU A 499 -27.63 8.46 38.61
CA LEU A 499 -28.88 8.31 39.35
C LEU A 499 -29.40 6.86 39.34
N SER A 500 -29.30 6.15 38.22
CA SER A 500 -29.69 4.72 38.15
C SER A 500 -28.74 3.81 38.93
N SER A 501 -27.48 4.22 39.13
CA SER A 501 -26.54 3.50 40.01
C SER A 501 -26.76 3.73 41.51
N TYR A 502 -27.59 4.71 41.90
CA TYR A 502 -27.91 5.03 43.30
C TYR A 502 -29.26 4.47 43.79
N SER A 503 -30.00 3.71 42.98
CA SER A 503 -31.25 3.09 43.42
C SER A 503 -31.30 1.61 43.08
N LEU A 504 -31.00 0.79 44.09
CA LEU A 504 -31.68 -0.46 44.45
C LEU A 504 -31.07 -0.97 45.77
N SER A 505 -31.52 -0.41 46.89
CA SER A 505 -31.57 -1.14 48.16
C SER A 505 -33.01 -1.61 48.35
N ASP A 506 -33.19 -2.85 48.81
CA ASP A 506 -34.42 -3.67 48.83
C ASP A 506 -35.62 -3.13 49.65
N HIS A 507 -35.78 -1.81 49.81
CA HIS A 507 -36.90 -1.20 50.54
C HIS A 507 -37.83 -0.29 49.74
N ASP A 508 -37.53 0.00 48.47
CA ASP A 508 -38.32 0.97 47.68
C ASP A 508 -39.26 0.33 46.62
N GLU A 509 -39.35 -1.00 46.52
CA GLU A 509 -40.28 -1.66 45.56
C GLU A 509 -41.76 -1.58 45.95
N ASP A 510 -42.09 -1.23 47.21
CA ASP A 510 -43.49 -1.19 47.67
C ASP A 510 -44.19 0.16 47.44
N ILE A 511 -43.48 1.23 47.09
CA ILE A 511 -44.10 2.57 46.93
C ILE A 511 -44.51 2.86 45.47
N VAL A 512 -43.96 2.16 44.48
CA VAL A 512 -44.23 2.46 43.06
C VAL A 512 -45.52 1.80 42.53
N LYS A 513 -46.20 0.97 43.32
CA LYS A 513 -47.48 0.32 42.92
C LYS A 513 -48.75 1.13 43.20
N GLU A 514 -48.68 2.29 43.85
CA GLU A 514 -49.88 3.12 44.14
C GLU A 514 -50.01 4.41 43.31
N ALA A 515 -49.15 4.63 42.31
CA ALA A 515 -49.27 5.80 41.45
C ALA A 515 -49.11 5.46 39.97
N TRP A 516 -50.00 4.61 39.46
CA TRP A 516 -50.37 4.54 38.03
C TRP A 516 -51.88 4.54 37.87
#